data_AF-A0A3D0HGH4-F1
#
_entry.id   AF-A0A3D0HGH4-F1
#
_cell.length_a   1.000
_cell.length_b   1.000
_cell.length_c   1.000
_cell.angle_alpha   90.00
_cell.angle_beta   90.00
_cell.angle_gamma   90.00
#
_symmetry.space_group_name_H-M   'P 1'
#
loop_
_entity.id
_entity.type
_entity.pdbx_description
1 polymer ?
#
loop_
_entity_poly.entity_id
_entity_poly.type
_entity_poly.pdbx_seq_one_letter_code
_entity_poly.pdbx_strand_id
1 'polypeptide(L)' 'VAKSLEKRGEGLHHIGYRVADCAKALQSMIAAGATAIDKAPRKGSRGTTVAFIHPKGSFGTLIELVQE' A
#
# COMPACT_ATOMS: atom_id res chain seq x y z
N VAL A 1 -10.29 6.91 0.27
CA VAL A 1 -11.54 6.26 0.71
C VAL A 1 -12.78 6.85 0.03
N ALA A 2 -13.08 8.15 0.13
CA ALA A 2 -14.28 8.77 -0.48
C ALA A 2 -14.53 8.36 -1.95
N LYS A 3 -13.54 8.56 -2.83
CA LYS A 3 -13.61 8.13 -4.24
C LYS A 3 -13.82 6.63 -4.45
N SER A 4 -13.41 5.78 -3.49
CA SER A 4 -13.66 4.33 -3.56
C SER A 4 -15.10 4.00 -3.21
N LEU A 5 -15.68 4.66 -2.20
CA LEU A 5 -17.08 4.50 -1.81
C LEU A 5 -18.01 4.90 -2.97
N GLU A 6 -17.74 6.04 -3.61
CA GLU A 6 -18.52 6.52 -4.76
C GLU A 6 -18.49 5.54 -5.95
N LYS A 7 -17.36 4.84 -6.17
CA LYS A 7 -17.17 3.98 -7.34
C LYS A 7 -17.51 2.52 -7.11
N ARG A 8 -17.39 2.02 -5.88
CA ARG A 8 -17.46 0.58 -5.55
C ARG A 8 -18.44 0.26 -4.44
N GLY A 9 -19.02 1.26 -3.78
CA GLY A 9 -19.82 1.08 -2.56
C GLY A 9 -18.97 0.77 -1.33
N GLU A 10 -19.65 0.42 -0.25
CA GLU A 10 -19.02 0.00 1.01
C GLU A 10 -18.34 -1.37 0.87
N GLY A 11 -17.31 -1.61 1.68
CA GLY A 11 -16.60 -2.89 1.71
C GLY A 11 -15.11 -2.76 2.03
N LEU A 12 -14.36 -3.84 1.77
CA LEU A 12 -12.92 -3.90 2.01
C LEU A 12 -12.18 -2.95 1.05
N HIS A 13 -11.47 -1.96 1.61
CA HIS A 13 -10.76 -0.95 0.81
C HIS A 13 -9.34 -1.37 0.43
N HIS A 14 -8.58 -1.91 1.38
CA HIS A 14 -7.18 -2.31 1.20
C HIS A 14 -6.76 -3.28 2.31
N ILE A 15 -5.61 -3.92 2.12
CA ILE A 15 -4.98 -4.81 3.11
C ILE A 15 -3.63 -4.19 3.51
N GLY A 16 -3.42 -4.06 4.81
CA GLY A 16 -2.15 -3.60 5.38
C GLY A 16 -1.29 -4.78 5.84
N TYR A 17 -0.02 -4.81 5.43
CA TYR A 17 0.98 -5.77 5.91
C TYR A 17 2.00 -5.03 6.78
N ARG A 18 2.19 -5.52 8.00
CA ARG A 18 3.28 -5.05 8.86
C ARG A 18 4.62 -5.49 8.28
N VAL A 19 5.57 -4.58 8.18
CA VAL A 19 6.93 -4.82 7.70
C VAL A 19 7.94 -4.20 8.65
N ALA A 20 9.13 -4.80 8.74
CA ALA A 20 10.21 -4.28 9.58
C ALA A 20 10.87 -3.03 9.01
N ASP A 21 10.95 -2.93 7.68
CA ASP A 21 11.50 -1.80 6.95
C ASP A 21 10.65 -1.54 5.70
N CYS A 22 9.98 -0.39 5.68
CA CYS A 22 9.06 -0.02 4.62
C CYS A 22 9.77 0.27 3.29
N ALA A 23 10.99 0.84 3.33
CA ALA A 23 11.75 1.15 2.13
C ALA A 23 12.25 -0.13 1.46
N LYS A 24 12.79 -1.06 2.26
CA LYS A 24 13.24 -2.36 1.79
C LYS A 24 12.09 -3.21 1.26
N ALA A 25 10.95 -3.22 1.94
CA ALA A 25 9.75 -3.94 1.49
C ALA A 25 9.22 -3.37 0.17
N LEU A 26 9.16 -2.03 0.04
CA LEU A 26 8.73 -1.38 -1.20
C LEU A 26 9.64 -1.75 -2.38
N GLN A 27 10.96 -1.70 -2.20
CA GLN A 27 11.92 -2.10 -3.23
C GLN A 27 11.77 -3.57 -3.61
N SER A 28 11.55 -4.46 -2.64
CA SER A 28 11.34 -5.89 -2.88
C SER A 28 10.08 -6.15 -3.70
N MET A 29 8.99 -5.43 -3.40
CA MET A 29 7.74 -5.51 -4.17
C MET A 29 7.93 -5.04 -5.62
N ILE A 30 8.62 -3.91 -5.82
CA ILE A 30 8.92 -3.39 -7.17
C ILE A 30 9.78 -4.39 -7.95
N ALA A 31 10.82 -4.94 -7.33
CA ALA A 31 11.69 -5.95 -7.94
C ALA A 31 10.92 -7.23 -8.32
N ALA A 32 9.88 -7.58 -7.57
CA ALA A 32 8.96 -8.69 -7.89
C ALA A 32 7.90 -8.34 -8.96
N GLY A 33 7.98 -7.15 -9.58
CA GLY A 33 7.08 -6.72 -10.66
C GLY A 33 5.83 -5.97 -10.19
N ALA A 34 5.71 -5.67 -8.89
CA ALA A 34 4.60 -4.87 -8.40
C ALA A 34 4.71 -3.40 -8.86
N THR A 35 3.56 -2.75 -9.04
CA THR A 35 3.50 -1.33 -9.39
C THR A 35 3.33 -0.51 -8.12
N ALA A 36 4.37 0.20 -7.68
CA ALA A 36 4.27 1.10 -6.53
C ALA A 36 3.43 2.36 -6.85
N ILE A 37 2.62 2.80 -5.89
CA ILE A 37 1.97 4.13 -5.93
C ILE A 37 2.95 5.17 -5.39
N ASP A 38 3.57 4.88 -4.25
CA ASP A 38 4.51 5.78 -3.60
C ASP A 38 5.93 5.52 -4.14
N LYS A 39 6.67 6.60 -4.47
CA LYS A 39 8.08 6.50 -4.91
C LYS A 39 9.04 6.20 -3.75
N ALA A 40 8.65 6.58 -2.54
CA ALA A 40 9.36 6.33 -1.30
C ALA A 40 8.34 6.24 -0.15
N PRO A 41 8.64 5.54 0.96
CA PRO A 41 7.75 5.52 2.12
C PRO A 41 7.51 6.93 2.66
N ARG A 42 6.30 7.15 3.18
CA ARG A 42 5.85 8.43 3.72
C ARG A 42 5.20 8.24 5.08
N LYS A 43 5.02 9.33 5.81
CA LYS A 43 4.36 9.32 7.12
C LYS A 43 2.93 8.79 7.00
N GLY A 44 2.62 7.79 7.81
CA GLY A 44 1.31 7.20 7.98
C GLY A 44 0.60 7.71 9.24
N SER A 45 -0.50 7.06 9.59
CA SER A 45 -1.23 7.35 10.82
C SER A 45 -0.47 6.81 12.05
N ARG A 46 -0.77 7.33 13.25
CA ARG A 46 -0.22 6.82 14.52
C ARG A 46 1.32 6.74 14.58
N GLY A 47 2.01 7.60 13.84
CA GLY A 47 3.49 7.64 13.83
C GLY A 47 4.15 6.64 12.87
N THR A 48 3.38 5.80 12.18
CA THR A 48 3.91 4.79 11.26
C THR A 48 4.56 5.40 10.01
N THR A 49 5.36 4.58 9.33
CA THR A 49 5.87 4.84 7.99
C THR A 49 5.21 3.85 7.02
N VAL A 50 4.64 4.35 5.91
CA VAL A 50 3.83 3.55 5.00
C VAL A 50 4.19 3.76 3.53
N ALA A 51 3.90 2.76 2.69
CA ALA A 51 3.94 2.84 1.23
C ALA A 51 2.85 1.98 0.61
N PHE A 52 2.29 2.41 -0.52
CA PHE A 52 1.20 1.70 -1.20
C PHE A 52 1.62 1.07 -2.52
N ILE A 53 1.05 -0.11 -2.79
CA ILE A 53 1.16 -0.83 -4.06
C ILE A 53 -0.16 -0.76 -4.80
N HIS A 54 -0.09 -0.41 -6.09
CA HIS A 54 -1.25 -0.21 -6.94
C HIS A 54 -1.92 -1.56 -7.27
N PRO A 55 -3.27 -1.67 -7.17
CA PRO A 55 -4.03 -2.90 -7.47
C PRO A 55 -3.66 -3.61 -8.78
N LYS A 56 -3.26 -2.84 -9.79
CA LYS A 56 -2.82 -3.34 -11.10
C LYS A 56 -1.59 -4.26 -11.01
N GLY A 57 -0.70 -4.03 -10.04
CA GLY A 57 0.48 -4.86 -9.78
C GLY A 57 0.30 -5.86 -8.63
N SER A 58 -0.94 -6.06 -8.16
CA SER A 58 -1.26 -6.85 -6.98
C SER A 58 -2.64 -7.51 -7.08
N PHE A 59 -2.96 -8.08 -8.24
CA PHE A 59 -4.17 -8.88 -8.50
C PHE A 59 -5.49 -8.23 -8.07
N GLY A 60 -5.59 -6.90 -8.17
CA GLY A 60 -6.79 -6.15 -7.82
C GLY A 60 -6.83 -5.66 -6.36
N THR A 61 -5.85 -5.99 -5.53
CA THR A 61 -5.81 -5.57 -4.12
C THR A 61 -4.96 -4.31 -3.94
N LEU A 62 -5.51 -3.26 -3.36
CA LEU A 62 -4.70 -2.15 -2.84
C LEU A 62 -3.96 -2.65 -1.60
N ILE A 63 -2.63 -2.61 -1.63
CA ILE A 63 -1.79 -3.08 -0.52
C ILE A 63 -1.10 -1.88 0.12
N GLU A 64 -1.12 -1.83 1.46
CA GLU A 64 -0.34 -0.92 2.28
C GLU A 64 0.78 -1.70 3.01
N LEU A 65 2.01 -1.22 2.91
CA LEU A 65 3.14 -1.68 3.72
C LEU A 65 3.23 -0.75 4.93
N VAL A 66 3.29 -1.29 6.14
CA VAL A 66 3.24 -0.52 7.39
C VAL A 66 4.43 -0.87 8.30
N GLN A 67 5.28 0.12 8.58
CA GLN A 67 6.34 0.05 9.58
C GLN A 67 5.95 0.91 10.79
N GLU A 68 6.10 0.36 12.00
CA GLU A 68 5.88 1.07 13.27
C GLU A 68 7.06 1.97 13.66
#